data_AF-A0A4V1UDD0-F1
#
_entry.id   AF-A0A4V1UDD0-F1
#
_cell.length_a   1.000
_cell.length_b   1.000
_cell.length_c   1.000
_cell.angle_alpha   90.00
_cell.angle_beta   90.00
_cell.angle_gamma   90.00
#
_symmetry.space_group_name_H-M   'P 1'
#
loop_
_entity.id
_entity.type
_entity.pdbx_description
1 polymer ?
#
loop_
_entity_poly.entity_id
_entity_poly.type
_entity_poly.pdbx_seq_one_letter_code
_entity_poly.pdbx_strand_id
1 'polypeptide(L)'
;MAYRQPSHAGGQFIFRFSYHGGRHSNGAYPTWKNSTRYTCMIVYRLATEQFVDDLSGTGAKLFGGRWNNVGIPVLYTTENISLALLEILVRADKTLLPPAYMLLKLELPVQAGTSTIYFNKLKKNWKDDVEYTQFIGSSFASSGDDLILKVPSAIVEVENNFVINPHHKDFKKVKIKSISKFQLDKRFFLLNE
;
A
#
# COMPACT_ATOMS: atom_id res chain seq x y z
N MET A 1 32.78 26.84 -7.84
CA MET A 1 34.18 26.94 -7.39
C MET A 1 34.49 25.74 -6.49
N ALA A 2 35.43 24.91 -6.93
CA ALA A 2 36.14 23.81 -6.26
C ALA A 2 35.36 22.77 -5.42
N TYR A 3 35.09 21.64 -6.09
CA TYR A 3 35.00 20.30 -5.52
C TYR A 3 36.29 19.92 -4.74
N ARG A 4 36.12 19.24 -3.60
CA ARG A 4 37.11 18.27 -3.09
C ARG A 4 36.37 17.00 -2.68
N GLN A 5 36.67 15.91 -3.37
CA GLN A 5 36.39 14.56 -2.92
C GLN A 5 37.39 14.14 -1.83
N PRO A 6 36.97 13.28 -0.90
CA PRO A 6 37.89 12.29 -0.33
C PRO A 6 37.53 10.87 -0.79
N SER A 7 38.61 10.15 -1.05
CA SER A 7 38.78 8.77 -1.50
C SER A 7 38.24 7.70 -0.54
N HIS A 8 38.01 6.52 -1.12
CA HIS A 8 37.51 5.28 -0.48
C HIS A 8 38.33 4.80 0.72
N ALA A 9 37.63 4.32 1.75
CA ALA A 9 38.05 3.17 2.55
C ALA A 9 36.80 2.55 3.20
N GLY A 10 36.59 1.26 2.95
CA GLY A 10 35.48 0.50 3.53
C GLY A 10 35.57 0.42 5.05
N GLY A 11 34.41 0.51 5.70
CA GLY A 11 34.28 0.32 7.15
C GLY A 11 32.82 0.31 7.53
N GLN A 12 32.31 -0.88 7.89
CA GLN A 12 31.01 -1.03 8.53
C GLN A 12 31.00 -0.21 9.83
N PHE A 13 30.15 0.81 9.90
CA PHE A 13 29.85 1.49 11.16
C PHE A 13 28.97 0.58 12.02
N ILE A 14 29.60 -0.24 12.86
CA ILE A 14 28.94 -0.92 13.97
C ILE A 14 28.96 0.04 15.15
N PHE A 15 27.79 0.61 15.49
CA PHE A 15 27.61 1.30 16.76
C PHE A 15 27.62 0.26 17.89
N ARG A 16 28.74 0.10 18.59
CA ARG A 16 28.81 -0.62 19.88
C ARG A 16 28.38 0.33 20.99
N PHE A 17 27.21 0.10 21.57
CA PHE A 17 26.89 0.61 22.91
C PHE A 17 27.51 -0.33 23.94
N SER A 18 28.56 0.12 24.62
CA SER A 18 29.13 -0.55 25.79
C SER A 18 28.37 -0.09 27.04
N TYR A 19 27.52 -0.95 27.60
CA TYR A 19 27.05 -0.78 28.98
C TYR A 19 28.01 -1.51 29.93
N HIS A 20 28.63 -0.77 30.84
CA HIS A 20 29.40 -1.32 31.95
C HIS A 20 28.48 -1.75 33.09
N GLY A 21 28.51 -3.05 33.40
CA GLY A 21 28.64 -3.56 34.77
C GLY A 21 27.42 -3.54 35.70
N GLY A 22 26.77 -4.71 35.81
CA GLY A 22 26.01 -5.11 37.00
C GLY A 22 25.94 -6.63 37.09
N ARG A 23 26.68 -7.24 38.03
CA ARG A 23 26.61 -8.69 38.31
C ARG A 23 25.25 -9.02 38.92
N HIS A 24 24.56 -10.06 38.44
CA HIS A 24 23.84 -11.05 39.27
C HIS A 24 23.30 -12.23 38.42
N SER A 25 23.61 -13.44 38.90
CA SER A 25 22.93 -14.75 38.79
C SER A 25 22.60 -15.41 37.42
N ASN A 26 23.01 -16.67 37.35
CA ASN A 26 22.70 -17.69 36.35
C ASN A 26 21.21 -17.78 35.99
N GLY A 27 20.88 -17.40 34.76
CA GLY A 27 19.66 -17.79 34.06
C GLY A 27 20.02 -18.06 32.61
N ALA A 28 19.78 -19.27 32.13
CA ALA A 28 20.02 -19.64 30.74
C ALA A 28 19.17 -18.73 29.83
N TYR A 29 19.81 -17.85 29.08
CA TYR A 29 19.14 -17.02 28.08
C TYR A 29 18.60 -17.93 26.97
N PRO A 30 17.33 -17.78 26.55
CA PRO A 30 16.82 -18.51 25.40
C PRO A 30 17.64 -18.08 24.18
N THR A 31 18.20 -19.06 23.46
CA THR A 31 18.89 -18.83 22.20
C THR A 31 17.86 -18.32 21.19
N TRP A 32 17.98 -17.04 20.83
CA TRP A 32 17.16 -16.43 19.79
C TRP A 32 17.43 -17.18 18.48
N LYS A 33 16.50 -18.07 18.09
CA LYS A 33 16.44 -18.56 16.71
C LYS A 33 16.40 -17.32 15.82
N ASN A 34 17.28 -17.27 14.83
CA ASN A 34 17.35 -16.22 13.81
C ASN A 34 15.98 -16.04 13.14
N SER A 35 15.14 -15.20 13.73
CA SER A 35 13.88 -14.76 13.13
C SER A 35 14.26 -13.66 12.15
N THR A 36 14.36 -14.00 10.87
CA THR A 36 14.38 -13.02 9.79
C THR A 36 13.18 -12.09 9.99
N ARG A 37 13.40 -10.88 10.53
CA ARG A 37 12.32 -9.91 10.71
C ARG A 37 11.96 -9.40 9.33
N TYR A 38 10.87 -9.92 8.76
CA TYR A 38 10.24 -9.32 7.61
C TYR A 38 9.80 -7.91 8.01
N THR A 39 10.35 -6.87 7.38
CA THR A 39 9.74 -5.54 7.38
C THR A 39 8.45 -5.64 6.57
N CYS A 40 7.33 -5.57 7.27
CA CYS A 40 6.01 -5.53 6.67
C CYS A 40 5.48 -4.09 6.70
N MET A 41 4.56 -3.77 5.80
CA MET A 41 3.81 -2.52 5.84
C MET A 41 2.32 -2.77 5.95
N ILE A 42 1.59 -1.81 6.51
CA ILE A 42 0.14 -1.86 6.63
C ILE A 42 -0.51 -0.98 5.56
N VAL A 43 -1.51 -1.51 4.88
CA VAL A 43 -2.35 -0.78 3.92
C VAL A 43 -3.83 -1.02 4.21
N TYR A 44 -4.68 -0.16 3.67
CA TYR A 44 -6.10 -0.15 3.97
C TYR A 44 -6.96 -0.25 2.71
N ARG A 45 -8.12 -0.86 2.83
CA ARG A 45 -9.17 -0.83 1.80
C ARG A 45 -10.52 -0.68 2.48
N LEU A 46 -11.37 0.18 1.91
CA LEU A 46 -12.79 0.22 2.24
C LEU A 46 -13.56 -0.45 1.11
N ALA A 47 -14.46 -1.35 1.47
CA ALA A 47 -15.35 -2.04 0.54
C ALA A 47 -16.67 -2.36 1.24
N THR A 48 -17.71 -2.68 0.48
CA THR A 48 -18.96 -3.21 1.06
C THR A 48 -18.70 -4.60 1.66
N GLU A 49 -19.56 -5.03 2.58
CA GLU A 49 -19.40 -6.29 3.29
C GLU A 49 -19.29 -7.51 2.36
N GLN A 50 -20.01 -7.49 1.24
CA GLN A 50 -19.95 -8.56 0.23
C GLN A 50 -18.57 -8.73 -0.44
N PHE A 51 -17.76 -7.66 -0.51
CA PHE A 51 -16.53 -7.64 -1.32
C PHE A 51 -15.26 -7.32 -0.52
N VAL A 52 -15.36 -7.20 0.80
CA VAL A 52 -14.23 -6.78 1.64
C VAL A 52 -13.13 -7.84 1.72
N ASP A 53 -13.48 -9.11 1.64
CA ASP A 53 -12.56 -10.24 1.67
C ASP A 53 -12.13 -10.73 0.27
N ASP A 54 -12.70 -10.16 -0.80
CA ASP A 54 -12.24 -10.41 -2.18
C ASP A 54 -10.85 -9.78 -2.40
N LEU A 55 -9.81 -10.57 -2.24
CA LEU A 55 -8.43 -10.16 -2.52
C LEU A 55 -7.98 -10.49 -3.96
N SER A 56 -8.82 -11.11 -4.80
CA SER A 56 -8.41 -11.54 -6.14
C SER A 56 -8.41 -10.41 -7.18
N GLY A 57 -8.93 -9.23 -6.82
CA GLY A 57 -8.99 -8.07 -7.70
C GLY A 57 -10.07 -8.18 -8.78
N THR A 58 -11.12 -8.98 -8.54
CA THR A 58 -12.18 -9.25 -9.53
C THR A 58 -12.90 -7.98 -9.96
N GLY A 59 -13.24 -7.09 -9.02
CA GLY A 59 -13.87 -5.81 -9.35
C GLY A 59 -13.02 -4.95 -10.30
N ALA A 60 -11.73 -4.80 -9.99
CA ALA A 60 -10.81 -4.06 -10.86
C ALA A 60 -10.64 -4.73 -12.22
N LYS A 61 -10.62 -6.07 -12.28
CA LYS A 61 -10.57 -6.81 -13.53
C LYS A 61 -11.79 -6.54 -14.42
N LEU A 62 -13.00 -6.54 -13.84
CA LEU A 62 -14.24 -6.41 -14.60
C LEU A 62 -14.47 -4.98 -15.11
N PHE A 63 -14.16 -3.97 -14.29
CA PHE A 63 -14.51 -2.58 -14.58
C PHE A 63 -13.31 -1.68 -14.89
N GLY A 64 -12.10 -2.20 -14.76
CA GLY A 64 -10.88 -1.39 -14.81
C GLY A 64 -10.75 -0.48 -13.59
N GLY A 65 -9.69 0.31 -13.60
CA GLY A 65 -9.42 1.34 -12.61
C GLY A 65 -8.43 2.36 -13.16
N ARG A 66 -7.96 3.28 -12.32
CA ARG A 66 -6.97 4.26 -12.77
C ARG A 66 -5.64 3.61 -13.16
N TRP A 67 -5.25 2.55 -12.46
CA TRP A 67 -3.97 1.86 -12.60
C TRP A 67 -4.12 0.43 -13.15
N ASN A 68 -5.22 0.12 -13.84
CA ASN A 68 -5.36 -1.14 -14.57
C ASN A 68 -6.41 -1.05 -15.68
N ASN A 69 -6.13 -1.72 -16.80
CA ASN A 69 -7.07 -1.96 -17.87
C ASN A 69 -8.12 -3.01 -17.45
N VAL A 70 -9.28 -2.97 -18.10
CA VAL A 70 -10.26 -4.06 -18.05
C VAL A 70 -9.58 -5.37 -18.47
N GLY A 71 -9.89 -6.46 -17.76
CA GLY A 71 -9.30 -7.78 -17.95
C GLY A 71 -8.06 -8.06 -17.09
N ILE A 72 -7.43 -7.03 -16.51
CA ILE A 72 -6.23 -7.17 -15.66
C ILE A 72 -6.62 -7.05 -14.19
N PRO A 73 -6.51 -8.11 -13.37
CA PRO A 73 -6.84 -8.05 -11.95
C PRO A 73 -5.74 -7.34 -11.16
N VAL A 74 -6.15 -6.38 -10.33
CA VAL A 74 -5.31 -5.75 -9.32
C VAL A 74 -6.12 -5.51 -8.06
N LEU A 75 -5.46 -5.48 -6.90
CA LEU A 75 -6.09 -5.14 -5.63
C LEU A 75 -5.67 -3.73 -5.22
N TYR A 76 -6.65 -2.81 -5.15
CA TYR A 76 -6.42 -1.44 -4.71
C TYR A 76 -6.48 -1.31 -3.20
N THR A 77 -5.47 -0.65 -2.65
CA THR A 77 -5.36 -0.28 -1.24
C THR A 77 -4.75 1.12 -1.12
N THR A 78 -4.82 1.71 0.07
CA THR A 78 -4.32 3.06 0.36
C THR A 78 -3.33 3.03 1.53
N GLU A 79 -2.46 4.05 1.58
CA GLU A 79 -1.55 4.27 2.72
C GLU A 79 -2.33 4.63 4.00
N ASN A 80 -3.40 5.40 3.86
CA ASN A 80 -4.20 5.94 4.97
C ASN A 80 -5.68 5.57 4.84
N ILE A 81 -6.35 5.37 5.98
CA ILE A 81 -7.81 5.16 6.04
C ILE A 81 -8.56 6.39 5.51
N SER A 82 -8.07 7.60 5.82
CA SER A 82 -8.62 8.87 5.31
C SER A 82 -8.63 8.92 3.79
N LEU A 83 -7.56 8.44 3.14
CA LEU A 83 -7.47 8.38 1.70
C LEU A 83 -8.43 7.34 1.10
N ALA A 84 -8.56 6.17 1.73
CA ALA A 84 -9.55 5.17 1.29
C ALA A 84 -10.98 5.73 1.34
N LEU A 85 -11.30 6.51 2.37
CA LEU A 85 -12.57 7.19 2.49
C LEU A 85 -12.74 8.24 1.38
N LEU A 86 -11.72 9.06 1.13
CA LEU A 86 -11.77 10.11 0.12
C LEU A 86 -11.95 9.53 -1.30
N GLU A 87 -11.29 8.41 -1.61
CA GLU A 87 -11.47 7.68 -2.88
C GLU A 87 -12.92 7.22 -3.07
N ILE A 88 -13.60 6.79 -2.01
CA ILE A 88 -15.03 6.47 -2.05
C ILE A 88 -15.87 7.73 -2.30
N LEU A 89 -15.61 8.79 -1.53
CA LEU A 89 -16.43 10.01 -1.57
C LEU A 89 -16.33 10.77 -2.89
N VAL A 90 -15.19 10.72 -3.57
CA VAL A 90 -15.00 11.37 -4.88
C VAL A 90 -15.58 10.54 -6.02
N ARG A 91 -15.61 9.22 -5.89
CA ARG A 91 -16.09 8.31 -6.96
C ARG A 91 -17.58 8.02 -6.89
N ALA A 92 -18.17 8.04 -5.70
CA ALA A 92 -19.56 7.68 -5.51
C ALA A 92 -20.48 8.89 -5.70
N ASP A 93 -21.68 8.62 -6.23
CA ASP A 93 -22.81 9.50 -6.01
C ASP A 93 -23.13 9.49 -4.51
N LYS A 94 -23.06 10.66 -3.87
CA LYS A 94 -23.30 10.80 -2.42
C LYS A 94 -24.69 10.31 -2.00
N THR A 95 -25.66 10.36 -2.91
CA THR A 95 -27.04 9.87 -2.67
C THR A 95 -27.15 8.34 -2.65
N LEU A 96 -26.15 7.64 -3.20
CA LEU A 96 -26.12 6.18 -3.32
C LEU A 96 -25.05 5.54 -2.43
N LEU A 97 -24.40 6.31 -1.54
CA LEU A 97 -23.40 5.80 -0.61
C LEU A 97 -24.07 4.85 0.41
N PRO A 98 -23.63 3.58 0.49
CA PRO A 98 -24.04 2.69 1.56
C PRO A 98 -23.73 3.33 2.93
N PRO A 99 -24.62 3.15 3.93
CA PRO A 99 -24.43 3.75 5.24
C PRO A 99 -23.24 3.14 6.02
N ALA A 100 -22.79 1.96 5.60
CA ALA A 100 -21.67 1.26 6.21
C ALA A 100 -20.79 0.60 5.16
N TYR A 101 -19.48 0.64 5.44
CA TYR A 101 -18.45 -0.08 4.73
C TYR A 101 -17.75 -1.03 5.72
N MET A 102 -16.89 -1.87 5.21
CA MET A 102 -15.95 -2.66 5.98
C MET A 102 -14.54 -2.14 5.69
N LEU A 103 -13.78 -1.89 6.75
CA LEU A 103 -12.37 -1.55 6.70
C LEU A 103 -11.55 -2.83 6.76
N LEU A 104 -10.88 -3.13 5.65
CA LEU A 104 -9.86 -4.16 5.55
C LEU A 104 -8.49 -3.56 5.86
N LYS A 105 -7.77 -4.19 6.79
CA LYS A 105 -6.36 -3.91 7.08
C LYS A 105 -5.51 -5.07 6.57
N LEU A 106 -4.61 -4.79 5.62
CA LEU A 106 -3.67 -5.76 5.08
C LEU A 106 -2.25 -5.49 5.56
N GLU A 107 -1.50 -6.56 5.78
CA GLU A 107 -0.06 -6.55 5.98
C GLU A 107 0.62 -7.06 4.71
N LEU A 108 1.45 -6.22 4.09
CA LEU A 108 2.19 -6.53 2.87
C LEU A 108 3.66 -6.84 3.19
N PRO A 109 4.24 -7.89 2.60
CA PRO A 109 5.65 -8.23 2.75
C PRO A 109 6.51 -7.36 1.83
N VAL A 110 7.21 -6.36 2.37
CA VAL A 110 7.97 -5.40 1.54
C VAL A 110 9.12 -6.07 0.76
N GLN A 111 9.60 -7.22 1.22
CA GLN A 111 10.65 -8.00 0.54
C GLN A 111 10.16 -8.69 -0.74
N ALA A 112 8.84 -8.74 -0.98
CA ALA A 112 8.26 -9.35 -2.17
C ALA A 112 8.30 -8.44 -3.41
N GLY A 113 9.06 -7.34 -3.36
CA GLY A 113 9.20 -6.39 -4.45
C GLY A 113 8.26 -5.20 -4.31
N THR A 114 8.76 -4.00 -4.55
CA THR A 114 7.96 -2.76 -4.54
C THR A 114 8.48 -1.79 -5.59
N SER A 115 7.72 -1.66 -6.66
CA SER A 115 7.90 -0.59 -7.65
C SER A 115 7.27 0.69 -7.14
N THR A 116 7.93 1.83 -7.32
CA THR A 116 7.41 3.13 -6.88
C THR A 116 7.36 4.10 -8.05
N ILE A 117 6.19 4.69 -8.27
CA ILE A 117 6.01 5.80 -9.18
C ILE A 117 5.96 7.08 -8.35
N TYR A 118 6.92 7.96 -8.58
CA TYR A 118 6.92 9.27 -7.93
C TYR A 118 6.06 10.25 -8.74
N PHE A 119 5.30 11.09 -8.05
CA PHE A 119 4.47 12.14 -8.67
C PHE A 119 5.24 12.98 -9.70
N ASN A 120 6.48 13.39 -9.37
CA ASN A 120 7.33 14.20 -10.25
C ASN A 120 7.88 13.46 -11.48
N LYS A 121 7.64 12.15 -11.60
CA LYS A 121 7.99 11.32 -12.76
C LYS A 121 6.81 11.10 -13.70
N LEU A 122 5.60 11.46 -13.27
CA LEU A 122 4.42 11.43 -14.12
C LEU A 122 4.39 12.65 -15.04
N LYS A 123 3.77 12.49 -16.22
CA LYS A 123 3.53 13.61 -17.12
C LYS A 123 2.59 14.63 -16.49
N LYS A 124 2.72 15.91 -16.87
CA LYS A 124 2.02 17.04 -16.24
C LYS A 124 0.50 16.86 -16.08
N ASN A 125 -0.18 16.24 -17.05
CA ASN A 125 -1.62 16.04 -17.09
C ASN A 125 -2.06 14.59 -16.80
N TRP A 126 -1.25 13.81 -16.09
CA TRP A 126 -1.52 12.38 -15.84
C TRP A 126 -2.87 12.10 -15.16
N LYS A 127 -3.41 13.05 -14.39
CA LYS A 127 -4.71 12.89 -13.70
C LYS A 127 -5.87 12.78 -14.68
N ASP A 128 -5.80 13.51 -15.79
CA ASP A 128 -6.82 13.55 -16.84
C ASP A 128 -6.60 12.46 -17.89
N ASP A 129 -5.38 11.91 -17.96
CA ASP A 129 -5.01 10.86 -18.89
C ASP A 129 -5.01 9.48 -18.22
N VAL A 130 -6.22 8.91 -18.11
CA VAL A 130 -6.45 7.61 -17.46
C VAL A 130 -5.78 6.47 -18.22
N GLU A 131 -5.77 6.50 -19.55
CA GLU A 131 -5.15 5.47 -20.39
C GLU A 131 -3.65 5.34 -20.10
N TYR A 132 -2.95 6.46 -19.90
CA TYR A 132 -1.55 6.46 -19.50
C TYR A 132 -1.30 5.77 -18.16
N THR A 133 -2.08 6.08 -17.12
CA THR A 133 -1.92 5.42 -15.82
C THR A 133 -2.33 3.96 -15.85
N GLN A 134 -3.35 3.62 -16.64
CA GLN A 134 -3.78 2.24 -16.86
C GLN A 134 -2.71 1.42 -17.55
N PHE A 135 -2.06 1.97 -18.58
CA PHE A 135 -0.96 1.32 -19.27
C PHE A 135 0.18 0.99 -18.29
N ILE A 136 0.58 1.95 -17.46
CA ILE A 136 1.67 1.75 -16.50
C ILE A 136 1.31 0.64 -15.50
N GLY A 137 0.14 0.74 -14.86
CA GLY A 137 -0.23 -0.23 -13.81
C GLY A 137 -0.57 -1.62 -14.38
N SER A 138 -1.12 -1.70 -15.59
CA SER A 138 -1.33 -2.99 -16.27
C SER A 138 -0.01 -3.64 -16.69
N SER A 139 0.98 -2.83 -17.09
CA SER A 139 2.32 -3.33 -17.42
C SER A 139 3.00 -3.91 -16.18
N PHE A 140 2.90 -3.21 -15.03
CA PHE A 140 3.34 -3.73 -13.73
C PHE A 140 2.67 -5.07 -13.38
N ALA A 141 1.34 -5.14 -13.46
CA ALA A 141 0.62 -6.35 -13.10
C ALA A 141 0.95 -7.53 -14.03
N SER A 142 1.18 -7.24 -15.31
CA SER A 142 1.50 -8.26 -16.33
C SER A 142 2.95 -8.74 -16.24
N SER A 143 3.90 -7.90 -15.83
CA SER A 143 5.30 -8.31 -15.70
C SER A 143 5.47 -9.31 -14.54
N GLY A 144 4.75 -9.10 -13.44
CA GLY A 144 4.81 -9.99 -12.29
C GLY A 144 6.17 -10.00 -11.58
N ASP A 145 6.99 -8.96 -11.78
CA ASP A 145 8.31 -8.84 -11.16
C ASP A 145 8.22 -8.42 -9.68
N ASP A 146 7.30 -7.50 -9.39
CA ASP A 146 7.06 -6.96 -8.06
C ASP A 146 5.63 -7.28 -7.59
N LEU A 147 5.46 -7.50 -6.29
CA LEU A 147 4.15 -7.67 -5.67
C LEU A 147 3.36 -6.36 -5.57
N ILE A 148 4.07 -5.26 -5.31
CA ILE A 148 3.48 -3.99 -4.88
C ILE A 148 3.89 -2.89 -5.87
N LEU A 149 2.93 -2.10 -6.31
CA LEU A 149 3.15 -0.83 -6.98
C LEU A 149 2.64 0.31 -6.10
N LYS A 150 3.56 1.11 -5.58
CA LYS A 150 3.26 2.37 -4.88
C LYS A 150 3.07 3.48 -5.90
N VAL A 151 1.91 4.15 -5.86
CA VAL A 151 1.53 5.20 -6.82
C VAL A 151 0.96 6.42 -6.09
N PRO A 152 1.13 7.64 -6.62
CA PRO A 152 0.50 8.81 -6.03
C PRO A 152 -1.01 8.72 -6.19
N SER A 153 -1.76 9.20 -5.21
CA SER A 153 -3.21 9.34 -5.37
C SER A 153 -3.52 10.52 -6.29
N ALA A 154 -4.56 10.39 -7.12
CA ALA A 154 -5.00 11.48 -8.00
C ALA A 154 -5.76 12.59 -7.25
N ILE A 155 -6.16 12.31 -6.01
CA ILE A 155 -6.95 13.23 -5.18
C ILE A 155 -6.04 14.08 -4.28
N VAL A 156 -5.11 13.41 -3.58
CA VAL A 156 -4.09 14.01 -2.73
C VAL A 156 -2.72 13.50 -3.20
N GLU A 157 -2.01 14.28 -4.01
CA GLU A 157 -0.81 13.85 -4.74
C GLU A 157 0.40 13.54 -3.86
N VAL A 158 0.40 14.05 -2.62
CA VAL A 158 1.44 13.78 -1.62
C VAL A 158 1.21 12.47 -0.85
N GLU A 159 0.01 11.88 -0.97
CA GLU A 159 -0.32 10.57 -0.39
C GLU A 159 -0.36 9.47 -1.47
N ASN A 160 -0.28 8.21 -1.04
CA ASN A 160 -0.10 7.09 -1.95
C ASN A 160 -1.20 6.05 -1.87
N ASN A 161 -1.51 5.49 -3.03
CA ASN A 161 -2.23 4.24 -3.18
C ASN A 161 -1.21 3.10 -3.40
N PHE A 162 -1.61 1.89 -3.03
CA PHE A 162 -0.85 0.67 -3.27
C PHE A 162 -1.69 -0.27 -4.12
N VAL A 163 -1.18 -0.55 -5.32
CA VAL A 163 -1.77 -1.50 -6.26
C VAL A 163 -1.04 -2.83 -6.08
N ILE A 164 -1.74 -3.85 -5.65
CA ILE A 164 -1.16 -5.16 -5.35
C ILE A 164 -1.51 -6.11 -6.49
N ASN A 165 -0.52 -6.87 -6.95
CA ASN A 165 -0.73 -7.89 -7.99
C ASN A 165 -1.16 -9.23 -7.34
N PRO A 166 -2.45 -9.64 -7.48
CA PRO A 166 -2.94 -10.88 -6.90
C PRO A 166 -2.35 -12.16 -7.52
N HIS A 167 -1.76 -12.06 -8.71
CA HIS A 167 -1.12 -13.19 -9.40
C HIS A 167 0.38 -13.32 -9.11
N HIS A 168 0.97 -12.37 -8.38
CA HIS A 168 2.38 -12.46 -8.00
C HIS A 168 2.64 -13.68 -7.09
N LYS A 169 3.74 -14.40 -7.30
CA LYS A 169 4.09 -15.64 -6.56
C LYS A 169 4.10 -15.52 -5.03
N ASP A 170 4.39 -14.31 -4.56
CA ASP A 170 4.45 -13.98 -3.14
C ASP A 170 3.17 -13.37 -2.58
N PHE A 171 2.10 -13.26 -3.38
CA PHE A 171 0.80 -12.75 -2.91
C PHE A 171 0.26 -13.54 -1.72
N LYS A 172 0.52 -14.85 -1.66
CA LYS A 172 0.21 -15.73 -0.51
C LYS A 172 0.81 -15.28 0.83
N LYS A 173 1.79 -14.38 0.82
CA LYS A 173 2.41 -13.79 2.02
C LYS A 173 1.66 -12.53 2.51
N VAL A 174 0.72 -11.99 1.73
CA VAL A 174 -0.19 -10.92 2.14
C VAL A 174 -1.14 -11.46 3.20
N LYS A 175 -1.31 -10.72 4.31
CA LYS A 175 -2.15 -11.16 5.43
C LYS A 175 -3.24 -10.17 5.73
N ILE A 176 -4.45 -10.68 5.91
CA ILE A 176 -5.54 -9.93 6.54
C ILE A 176 -5.22 -9.81 8.03
N LYS A 177 -5.10 -8.58 8.53
CA LYS A 177 -4.86 -8.29 9.95
C LYS A 177 -6.16 -8.07 10.71
N SER A 178 -7.12 -7.42 10.06
CA SER A 178 -8.45 -7.21 10.61
C SER A 178 -9.42 -6.83 9.50
N ILE A 179 -10.68 -7.17 9.71
CA ILE A 179 -11.84 -6.63 9.00
C ILE A 179 -12.79 -6.09 10.06
N SER A 180 -13.17 -4.83 9.95
CA SER A 180 -14.05 -4.18 10.94
C SER A 180 -15.07 -3.28 10.27
N LYS A 181 -16.26 -3.14 10.85
CA LYS A 181 -17.26 -2.18 10.38
C LYS A 181 -16.70 -0.76 10.41
N PHE A 182 -16.94 -0.02 9.33
CA PHE A 182 -16.58 1.38 9.17
C PHE A 182 -17.86 2.17 8.90
N GLN A 183 -18.30 2.95 9.89
CA GLN A 183 -19.49 3.77 9.76
C GLN A 183 -19.11 5.13 9.18
N LEU A 184 -19.82 5.55 8.14
CA LEU A 184 -19.67 6.91 7.62
C LEU A 184 -20.32 7.89 8.60
N ASP A 185 -19.65 9.02 8.82
CA ASP A 185 -20.22 10.11 9.62
C ASP A 185 -21.50 10.61 8.94
N LYS A 186 -22.58 10.75 9.71
CA LYS A 186 -23.89 11.14 9.20
C LYS A 186 -23.86 12.49 8.46
N ARG A 187 -22.90 13.36 8.79
CA ARG A 187 -22.72 14.67 8.15
C ARG A 187 -22.34 14.57 6.68
N PHE A 188 -21.84 13.43 6.19
CA PHE A 188 -21.59 13.23 4.76
C PHE A 188 -22.86 13.14 3.92
N PHE A 189 -24.01 12.83 4.55
CA PHE A 189 -25.29 12.63 3.88
C PHE A 189 -26.26 13.82 4.03
N LEU A 190 -25.84 14.86 4.76
CA LEU A 190 -26.63 16.07 4.87
C LEU A 190 -26.52 16.82 3.53
N LEU A 191 -27.51 16.64 2.68
CA LEU A 191 -27.80 17.59 1.61
C LEU A 191 -28.41 18.81 2.31
N ASN A 192 -27.83 19.99 2.10
CA ASN A 192 -28.33 21.23 2.68
C ASN A 192 -29.84 21.36 2.40
N GLU A 193 -30.63 21.60 3.45
CA GLU A 193 -32.01 22.09 3.36
C GLU A 193 -32.06 23.46 2.66
#